data_AF-A0A1I7I9F3-F1
#
_entry.id   AF-A0A1I7I9F3-F1
#
_cell.length_a   1.000
_cell.length_b   1.000
_cell.length_c   1.000
_cell.angle_alpha   90.00
_cell.angle_beta   90.00
_cell.angle_gamma   90.00
#
_symmetry.space_group_name_H-M   'P 1'
#
loop_
_entity.id
_entity.type
_entity.pdbx_description
1 polymer ?
#
loop_
_entity_poly.entity_id
_entity_poly.type
_entity_poly.pdbx_seq_one_letter_code
_entity_poly.pdbx_strand_id
1 'polypeptide(L)'
;MELFIYKTFNDWYNDTVTEVLEGEIRNLYNGLIAVDTFIDGKSYRQLFSTKNNFAILYKMPCGFLSSSVEINIYLDVSSWQNSNPEISFKGQVIEDECSEGRCVFINEDGFKHYISLDDIYAITYER
;
A
#
# COMPACT_ATOMS: atom_id res chain seq x y z
N MET A 1 5.58 0.41 15.60
CA MET A 1 6.21 -0.10 14.36
C MET A 1 6.49 1.11 13.47
N GLU A 2 7.62 1.15 12.79
CA GLU A 2 7.92 2.24 11.84
C GLU A 2 7.05 2.07 10.58
N LEU A 3 6.38 3.16 10.21
CA LEU A 3 5.54 3.27 9.03
C LEU A 3 6.15 4.31 8.10
N PHE A 4 6.31 3.96 6.83
CA PHE A 4 6.85 4.83 5.79
C PHE A 4 5.69 5.35 4.94
N ILE A 5 5.56 6.66 4.83
CA ILE A 5 4.47 7.33 4.11
C ILE A 5 5.05 8.01 2.88
N TYR A 6 4.39 7.79 1.73
CA TYR A 6 4.75 8.34 0.44
C TYR A 6 3.58 9.14 -0.12
N LYS A 7 3.81 10.37 -0.56
CA LYS A 7 2.74 11.24 -1.06
C LYS A 7 2.31 10.92 -2.48
N THR A 8 3.25 10.59 -3.36
CA THR A 8 2.97 10.34 -4.77
C THR A 8 3.40 8.95 -5.21
N PHE A 9 2.86 8.49 -6.35
CA PHE A 9 3.34 7.28 -7.01
C PHE A 9 4.85 7.32 -7.25
N ASN A 10 5.38 8.45 -7.71
CA ASN A 10 6.80 8.60 -8.01
C ASN A 10 7.67 8.55 -6.74
N ASP A 11 7.19 9.11 -5.62
CA ASP A 11 7.87 8.99 -4.34
C ASP A 11 7.97 7.54 -3.91
N TRP A 12 6.86 6.80 -4.01
CA TRP A 12 6.82 5.37 -3.68
C TRP A 12 7.71 4.53 -4.61
N TYR A 13 7.64 4.77 -5.92
CA TYR A 13 8.40 4.03 -6.92
C TYR A 13 9.91 4.21 -6.78
N ASN A 14 10.36 5.43 -6.43
CA ASN A 14 11.78 5.74 -6.23
C ASN A 14 12.23 5.62 -4.76
N ASP A 15 11.40 5.04 -3.89
CA ASP A 15 11.65 4.92 -2.44
C ASP A 15 12.06 6.24 -1.76
N THR A 16 11.43 7.34 -2.16
CA THR A 16 11.61 8.67 -1.56
C THR A 16 10.58 8.88 -0.47
N VAL A 17 10.88 8.39 0.74
CA VAL A 17 9.99 8.50 1.91
C VAL A 17 9.66 9.96 2.20
N THR A 18 8.37 10.28 2.32
CA THR A 18 7.93 11.62 2.69
C THR A 18 7.92 11.81 4.20
N GLU A 19 7.46 10.81 4.94
CA GLU A 19 7.35 10.86 6.40
C GLU A 19 7.53 9.46 7.00
N VAL A 20 8.14 9.41 8.19
CA VAL A 20 8.24 8.19 9.00
C VAL A 20 7.46 8.41 10.28
N LEU A 21 6.56 7.47 10.59
CA LEU A 21 5.70 7.52 11.77
C LEU A 21 5.82 6.24 12.59
N GLU A 22 5.95 6.34 13.91
CA GLU A 22 5.84 5.18 14.79
C GLU A 22 4.39 4.96 15.23
N GLY A 23 3.82 3.81 14.88
CA GLY A 23 2.44 3.48 15.25
C GLY A 23 2.03 2.06 14.93
N GLU A 24 0.72 1.85 14.95
CA GLU A 24 0.05 0.60 14.56
C GLU A 24 -1.08 0.90 13.58
N ILE A 25 -1.10 0.20 12.44
CA ILE A 25 -2.16 0.35 11.45
C ILE A 25 -3.44 -0.34 11.92
N ARG A 26 -4.57 0.34 11.72
CA ARG A 26 -5.93 -0.15 11.93
C ARG A 26 -6.72 -0.01 10.64
N ASN A 27 -7.25 -1.13 10.16
CA ASN A 27 -8.24 -1.16 9.10
C ASN A 27 -9.61 -0.88 9.68
N LEU A 28 -10.24 0.22 9.23
CA LEU A 28 -11.60 0.54 9.62
C LEU A 28 -12.58 -0.08 8.62
N TYR A 29 -13.78 -0.43 9.08
CA TYR A 29 -14.81 -1.14 8.31
C TYR A 29 -15.26 -0.42 7.01
N ASN A 30 -14.93 0.85 6.84
CA ASN A 30 -15.28 1.67 5.67
C ASN A 30 -14.11 1.85 4.68
N GLY A 31 -13.06 1.03 4.78
CA GLY A 31 -11.89 1.13 3.89
C GLY A 31 -10.93 2.26 4.25
N LEU A 32 -11.17 3.01 5.34
CA LEU A 32 -10.21 3.99 5.84
C LEU A 32 -9.01 3.29 6.51
N ILE A 33 -7.84 3.91 6.36
CA ILE A 33 -6.63 3.55 7.11
C ILE A 33 -6.52 4.50 8.29
N ALA A 34 -6.40 3.93 9.48
CA ALA A 34 -6.03 4.67 10.67
C ALA A 34 -4.65 4.20 11.15
N VAL A 35 -3.87 5.12 11.72
CA VAL A 35 -2.68 4.79 12.50
C VAL A 35 -2.91 5.26 13.92
N ASP A 36 -2.85 4.32 14.85
CA ASP A 36 -2.85 4.63 16.27
C ASP A 36 -1.40 4.89 16.71
N THR A 37 -1.13 6.06 17.30
CA THR A 37 0.19 6.49 17.78
C THR A 37 0.15 6.89 19.25
N PHE A 38 1.31 6.86 19.90
CA PHE A 38 1.46 7.28 21.29
C PHE A 38 2.55 8.36 21.40
N ILE A 39 2.13 9.58 21.67
CA ILE A 39 3.01 10.77 21.67
C ILE A 39 2.79 11.51 22.98
N ASP A 40 3.87 11.79 23.72
CA ASP A 40 3.87 12.55 24.98
C ASP A 40 2.82 12.06 26.01
N GLY A 41 2.72 10.73 26.17
CA GLY A 41 1.80 10.14 27.13
C GLY A 41 0.33 10.08 26.68
N LYS A 42 0.03 10.46 25.43
CA LYS A 42 -1.33 10.49 24.88
C LYS A 42 -1.43 9.58 23.66
N SER A 43 -2.57 8.90 23.53
CA SER A 43 -2.91 8.10 22.35
C SER A 43 -3.65 8.94 21.34
N TYR A 44 -3.23 8.88 20.08
CA TYR A 44 -3.88 9.54 18.96
C TYR A 44 -4.27 8.52 17.90
N ARG A 45 -5.42 8.76 17.26
CA ARG A 45 -5.81 8.06 16.03
C ARG A 45 -5.67 9.03 14.86
N GLN A 46 -4.82 8.69 13.91
CA GLN A 46 -4.56 9.48 12.71
C GLN A 46 -5.23 8.82 11.52
N LEU A 47 -6.15 9.52 10.86
CA LEU A 47 -6.82 9.01 9.66
C LEU A 47 -6.09 9.52 8.42
N PHE A 48 -5.69 8.62 7.53
CA PHE A 48 -4.96 8.96 6.32
C PHE A 48 -5.88 8.90 5.10
N SER A 49 -5.85 9.96 4.30
CA SER A 49 -6.51 10.01 3.00
C SER A 49 -5.63 9.36 1.95
N THR A 50 -6.17 8.37 1.23
CA THR A 50 -5.52 7.75 0.05
C THR A 50 -5.41 8.72 -1.12
N LYS A 51 -6.21 9.79 -1.15
CA LYS A 51 -6.12 10.85 -2.17
C LYS A 51 -4.89 11.73 -2.05
N ASN A 52 -4.37 11.89 -0.84
CA ASN A 52 -3.26 12.80 -0.56
C ASN A 52 -1.99 12.05 -0.14
N ASN A 53 -2.11 10.75 0.17
CA ASN A 53 -0.99 9.88 0.48
C ASN A 53 -1.12 8.66 -0.41
N PHE A 54 -0.18 8.53 -1.34
CA PHE A 54 -0.17 7.42 -2.27
C PHE A 54 0.10 6.09 -1.58
N ALA A 55 1.03 6.02 -0.63
CA ALA A 55 1.34 4.75 0.01
C ALA A 55 1.69 4.86 1.50
N ILE A 56 1.32 3.83 2.26
CA ILE A 56 1.79 3.59 3.64
C ILE A 56 2.34 2.16 3.70
N LEU A 57 3.58 2.03 4.16
CA LEU A 57 4.31 0.76 4.16
C LEU A 57 4.90 0.46 5.53
N TYR A 58 5.05 -0.83 5.84
CA TYR A 58 5.83 -1.26 6.99
C TYR A 58 6.41 -2.66 6.79
N LYS A 59 7.49 -2.96 7.51
CA LYS A 59 8.13 -4.28 7.50
C LYS A 59 7.32 -5.27 8.36
N MET A 60 6.87 -6.36 7.76
CA MET A 60 6.17 -7.42 8.51
C MET A 60 7.14 -8.13 9.47
N PRO A 61 6.74 -8.45 10.73
CA PRO A 61 7.59 -9.16 11.68
C PRO A 61 7.91 -10.61 11.25
N CYS A 62 6.93 -11.27 10.64
CA CYS A 62 7.04 -12.55 9.97
C CYS A 62 7.00 -12.25 8.47
N GLY A 63 8.02 -12.71 7.72
CA GLY A 63 8.24 -12.34 6.32
C GLY A 63 7.17 -12.83 5.34
N PHE A 64 7.58 -13.01 4.09
CA PHE A 64 6.69 -13.33 2.97
C PHE A 64 5.83 -14.60 3.17
N LEU A 65 4.56 -14.56 2.74
CA LEU A 65 3.58 -15.65 2.85
C LEU A 65 3.58 -16.55 1.59
N SER A 66 3.20 -17.82 1.73
CA SER A 66 3.49 -18.93 0.79
C SER A 66 2.89 -18.87 -0.62
N SER A 67 2.10 -17.85 -0.98
CA SER A 67 1.43 -17.74 -2.28
C SER A 67 1.82 -16.44 -3.00
N SER A 68 3.00 -16.46 -3.64
CA SER A 68 3.46 -15.36 -4.48
C SER A 68 2.83 -15.43 -5.86
N VAL A 69 2.23 -14.33 -6.28
CA VAL A 69 1.68 -14.12 -7.62
C VAL A 69 2.32 -12.89 -8.25
N GLU A 70 2.33 -12.83 -9.57
CA GLU A 70 2.72 -11.62 -10.29
C GLU A 70 1.61 -10.57 -10.13
N ILE A 71 1.99 -9.39 -9.65
CA ILE A 71 1.13 -8.23 -9.48
C ILE A 71 1.58 -7.19 -10.49
N ASN A 72 0.64 -6.78 -11.34
CA ASN A 72 0.86 -5.82 -12.41
C ASN A 72 0.07 -4.54 -12.10
N ILE A 73 0.74 -3.39 -12.15
CA ILE A 73 0.12 -2.08 -11.96
C ILE A 73 0.09 -1.35 -13.32
N TYR A 74 -1.10 -0.89 -13.68
CA TYR A 74 -1.36 -0.12 -14.89
C TYR A 74 -1.82 1.30 -14.52
N LEU A 75 -1.17 2.32 -15.07
CA LEU A 75 -1.52 3.73 -14.82
C LEU A 75 -2.50 4.28 -15.86
N ASP A 76 -2.62 3.65 -17.03
CA ASP A 76 -3.58 4.05 -18.06
C ASP A 76 -4.22 2.87 -18.82
N VAL A 77 -5.31 3.20 -19.53
CA VAL A 77 -6.12 2.24 -20.29
C VAL A 77 -5.34 1.58 -21.44
N SER A 78 -4.41 2.30 -22.07
CA SER A 78 -3.63 1.80 -23.21
C SER A 78 -2.64 0.75 -22.73
N SER A 79 -1.92 1.02 -21.65
CA SER A 79 -1.02 0.07 -21.00
C SER A 79 -1.76 -1.20 -20.58
N TRP A 80 -2.94 -1.05 -19.98
CA TRP A 80 -3.77 -2.18 -19.58
C TRP A 80 -4.27 -3.03 -20.76
N GLN A 81 -4.82 -2.39 -21.80
CA GLN A 81 -5.34 -3.10 -22.99
C GLN A 81 -4.25 -3.88 -23.74
N ASN A 82 -3.01 -3.40 -23.68
CA ASN A 82 -1.86 -4.04 -24.34
C ASN A 82 -1.08 -4.98 -23.42
N SER A 83 -1.56 -5.22 -22.18
CA SER A 83 -0.86 -6.02 -21.17
C SER A 83 0.59 -5.58 -20.94
N ASN A 84 0.87 -4.27 -21.00
CA ASN A 84 2.18 -3.68 -20.80
C ASN A 84 2.20 -2.83 -19.52
N PRO A 85 2.35 -3.43 -18.33
CA PRO A 85 2.27 -2.72 -17.06
C PRO A 85 3.45 -1.76 -16.85
N GLU A 86 3.20 -0.64 -16.16
CA GLU A 86 4.25 0.27 -15.72
C GLU A 86 5.12 -0.37 -14.63
N ILE A 87 4.52 -1.22 -13.80
CA ILE A 87 5.24 -1.99 -12.78
C ILE A 87 4.72 -3.42 -12.77
N SER A 88 5.65 -4.38 -12.84
CA SER A 88 5.40 -5.79 -12.53
C SER A 88 6.35 -6.23 -11.42
N PHE A 89 5.80 -6.87 -10.39
CA PHE A 89 6.57 -7.46 -9.30
C PHE A 89 5.82 -8.65 -8.71
N LYS A 90 6.49 -9.42 -7.87
CA LYS A 90 5.89 -10.56 -7.17
C LYS A 90 5.47 -10.19 -5.76
N GLY A 91 4.37 -10.75 -5.31
CA GLY A 91 3.87 -10.53 -3.97
C GLY A 91 2.61 -11.32 -3.66
N GLN A 92 1.99 -11.01 -2.54
CA GLN A 92 0.70 -11.55 -2.16
C GLN A 92 -0.29 -10.40 -1.94
N VAL A 93 -1.40 -10.41 -2.69
CA VAL A 93 -2.51 -9.45 -2.46
C VAL A 93 -3.31 -9.88 -1.24
N ILE A 94 -3.62 -8.92 -0.37
CA ILE A 94 -4.41 -9.12 0.85
C ILE A 94 -5.82 -8.58 0.59
N GLU A 95 -6.61 -9.35 -0.18
CA GLU A 95 -7.95 -8.94 -0.66
C GLU A 95 -8.86 -8.44 0.48
N ASP A 96 -8.81 -9.09 1.65
CA ASP A 96 -9.64 -8.76 2.83
C ASP A 96 -9.34 -7.35 3.39
N GLU A 97 -8.22 -6.75 3.02
CA GLU A 97 -7.84 -5.40 3.45
C GLU A 97 -7.90 -4.35 2.33
N CYS A 98 -8.21 -4.76 1.10
CA CYS A 98 -8.46 -3.87 -0.03
C CYS A 98 -9.79 -3.12 0.14
N SER A 99 -9.93 -1.99 -0.57
CA SER A 99 -11.19 -1.24 -0.65
C SER A 99 -11.27 -0.48 -1.97
N GLU A 100 -12.37 0.25 -2.20
CA GLU A 100 -12.55 1.07 -3.41
C GLU A 100 -11.38 2.03 -3.67
N GLY A 101 -10.77 2.60 -2.62
CA GLY A 101 -9.69 3.58 -2.75
C GLY A 101 -8.27 3.02 -2.54
N ARG A 102 -8.10 1.71 -2.31
CA ARG A 102 -6.78 1.15 -2.00
C ARG A 102 -6.62 -0.32 -2.36
N CYS A 103 -5.39 -0.68 -2.72
CA CYS A 103 -4.93 -2.07 -2.81
C CYS A 103 -3.91 -2.35 -1.70
N VAL A 104 -3.96 -3.56 -1.14
CA VAL A 104 -3.05 -4.00 -0.08
C VAL A 104 -2.33 -5.26 -0.54
N PHE A 105 -1.00 -5.26 -0.44
CA PHE A 105 -0.19 -6.43 -0.77
C PHE A 105 1.07 -6.51 0.09
N ILE A 106 1.68 -7.68 0.10
CA ILE A 106 3.00 -7.93 0.70
C ILE A 106 3.97 -8.26 -0.44
N ASN A 107 5.05 -7.49 -0.58
CA ASN A 107 6.07 -7.76 -1.60
C ASN A 107 7.03 -8.89 -1.16
N GLU A 108 7.89 -9.37 -2.06
CA GLU A 108 8.86 -10.44 -1.75
C GLU A 108 9.84 -10.07 -0.62
N ASP A 109 10.10 -8.78 -0.44
CA ASP A 109 10.92 -8.30 0.68
C ASP A 109 10.17 -8.35 2.02
N GLY A 110 8.89 -8.70 2.06
CA GLY A 110 8.10 -8.77 3.29
C GLY A 110 7.67 -7.42 3.83
N PHE A 111 7.67 -6.38 2.99
CA PHE A 111 6.97 -5.14 3.30
C PHE A 111 5.50 -5.30 2.95
N LYS A 112 4.63 -4.82 3.84
CA LYS A 112 3.20 -4.69 3.55
C LYS A 112 2.94 -3.26 3.07
N HIS A 113 2.29 -3.15 1.92
CA HIS A 113 2.00 -1.91 1.24
C HIS A 113 0.50 -1.68 1.23
N TYR A 114 0.09 -0.50 1.64
CA TYR A 114 -1.23 0.05 1.40
C TYR A 114 -1.05 1.14 0.37
N ILE A 115 -1.43 0.90 -0.89
CA ILE A 115 -1.33 1.88 -1.96
C ILE A 115 -2.70 2.41 -2.33
N SER A 116 -2.76 3.70 -2.64
CA SER A 116 -3.94 4.36 -3.19
C SER A 116 -4.22 3.87 -4.60
N LEU A 117 -5.50 3.81 -4.94
CA LEU A 117 -5.96 3.55 -6.31
C LEU A 117 -6.29 4.83 -7.08
N ASP A 118 -6.18 6.02 -6.47
CA ASP A 118 -6.65 7.27 -7.09
C ASP A 118 -5.92 7.62 -8.41
N ASP A 119 -4.63 7.27 -8.54
CA ASP A 119 -3.82 7.48 -9.75
C ASP A 119 -3.50 6.17 -10.50
N ILE A 120 -4.22 5.08 -10.20
CA ILE A 120 -3.98 3.76 -10.80
C ILE A 120 -5.21 3.35 -11.61
N TYR A 121 -5.01 3.02 -12.88
CA TYR A 121 -6.08 2.56 -13.75
C TYR A 121 -6.50 1.13 -13.40
N ALA A 122 -5.55 0.20 -13.26
CA ALA A 122 -5.84 -1.18 -12.91
C ALA A 122 -4.68 -1.84 -12.16
N ILE A 123 -5.02 -2.81 -11.30
CA ILE A 123 -4.06 -3.77 -10.74
C ILE A 123 -4.56 -5.17 -11.08
N THR A 124 -3.70 -6.02 -11.62
CA THR A 124 -4.04 -7.41 -11.95
C THR A 124 -3.08 -8.39 -11.28
N TYR A 125 -3.59 -9.57 -10.95
CA TYR A 125 -2.84 -10.69 -10.39
C TYR A 125 -3.60 -12.00 -10.63
N GLU A 126 -2.89 -13.12 -10.58
CA GLU A 126 -3.48 -14.46 -10.71
C GLU A 126 -4.15 -14.91 -9.39
N ARG A 127 -5.28 -15.61 -9.47
CA ARG A 127 -6.06 -16.10 -8.31
C ARG A 127 -6.28 -17.60 -8.35
#